data_AF-A0A928Z8K8-F1
#
_entry.id   AF-A0A928Z8K8-F1
#
_cell.length_a   1.000
_cell.length_b   1.000
_cell.length_c   1.000
_cell.angle_alpha   90.00
_cell.angle_beta   90.00
_cell.angle_gamma   90.00
#
_symmetry.space_group_name_H-M   'P 1'
#
loop_
_entity.id
_entity.type
_entity.pdbx_description
1 polymer ?
#
loop_
_entity_poly.entity_id
_entity_poly.type
_entity_poly.pdbx_seq_one_letter_code
_entity_poly.pdbx_strand_id
1 'polypeptide(L)'
;MNFPHKFSRIFFGTAALLVPLNILLSAQAYDRDDLEDLLDNNSCRRCDLRGADLENVNLRGADLEDADLRDADLEDADLRGANLEDANLQDANLRDANLRDADLRDADLRDADLRDADLRDARLRGTRFENTRINDRTRGLDDYLDDRNDRHNRRDRDRDDSHSREYEDEVERIYREVLGRRPERNGLRNYVRLLERGESLDEIRRDISRSDEARDLINQIYRNVLGRDADNDGWRHYREKLEEGWDIDRVQRDIERSDEARSRDRRFPGGGVAPLPESGDRDRQRIEL
;
A
#
# COMPACT_ATOMS: atom_id res chain seq x y z
N MET A 1 -10.00 -48.46 31.66
CA MET A 1 -8.53 -48.41 31.57
C MET A 1 -8.05 -49.61 30.79
N ASN A 2 -7.69 -49.42 29.51
CA ASN A 2 -6.78 -50.26 28.72
C ASN A 2 -6.71 -49.67 27.30
N PHE A 3 -5.60 -49.00 27.00
CA PHE A 3 -5.23 -48.55 25.66
C PHE A 3 -4.66 -49.74 24.86
N PRO A 4 -4.88 -49.80 23.53
CA PRO A 4 -3.98 -50.52 22.66
C PRO A 4 -3.08 -49.54 21.89
N HIS A 5 -1.77 -49.70 22.11
CA HIS A 5 -0.70 -49.26 21.23
C HIS A 5 -0.83 -49.84 19.82
N LYS A 6 -0.59 -49.02 18.79
CA LYS A 6 0.08 -49.44 17.56
C LYS A 6 1.00 -48.32 17.05
N PHE A 7 2.27 -48.41 17.43
CA PHE A 7 3.38 -47.86 16.65
C PHE A 7 3.70 -48.83 15.50
N SER A 8 3.90 -48.30 14.29
CA SER A 8 5.00 -48.66 13.37
C SER A 8 4.60 -48.35 11.94
N ARG A 9 5.22 -47.32 11.36
CA ARG A 9 5.87 -47.40 10.05
C ARG A 9 6.79 -46.21 9.84
N ILE A 10 8.07 -46.48 10.03
CA ILE A 10 9.20 -45.67 9.60
C ILE A 10 9.30 -45.82 8.07
N PHE A 11 9.33 -44.70 7.34
CA PHE A 11 9.89 -44.64 5.99
C PHE A 11 10.93 -43.51 5.95
N PHE A 12 12.18 -43.89 5.73
CA PHE A 12 13.29 -42.98 5.41
C PHE A 12 13.26 -42.67 3.91
N GLY A 13 13.39 -41.40 3.52
CA GLY A 13 13.47 -41.03 2.10
C GLY A 13 13.57 -39.53 1.79
N THR A 14 14.69 -38.91 2.17
CA THR A 14 15.38 -37.80 1.47
C THR A 14 14.57 -36.54 1.07
N ALA A 15 14.62 -35.51 1.91
CA ALA A 15 15.16 -34.17 1.61
C ALA A 15 14.92 -33.27 2.84
N ALA A 16 15.90 -33.19 3.73
CA ALA A 16 15.87 -32.22 4.81
C ALA A 16 16.09 -30.83 4.19
N LEU A 17 15.00 -30.15 3.82
CA LEU A 17 14.98 -28.71 3.71
C LEU A 17 15.21 -28.18 5.12
N LEU A 18 16.43 -27.68 5.35
CA LEU A 18 16.78 -26.89 6.53
C LEU A 18 15.94 -25.61 6.48
N VAL A 19 14.73 -25.66 7.01
CA VAL A 19 14.03 -24.44 7.41
C VAL A 19 14.84 -23.83 8.56
N PRO A 20 15.29 -22.57 8.46
CA PRO A 20 16.11 -21.97 9.50
C PRO A 20 15.33 -21.98 10.82
N LEU A 21 16.04 -22.41 11.87
CA LEU A 21 15.61 -22.62 13.26
C LEU A 21 15.13 -21.34 13.99
N ASN A 22 14.71 -20.31 13.27
CA ASN A 22 14.29 -19.01 13.80
C ASN A 22 12.77 -18.79 13.81
N ILE A 23 11.96 -19.68 13.22
CA ILE A 23 10.48 -19.56 13.24
C ILE A 23 9.89 -20.06 14.59
N LEU A 24 10.73 -20.58 15.51
CA LEU A 24 10.25 -21.31 16.69
C LEU A 24 10.00 -20.48 17.96
N LEU A 25 10.05 -19.15 17.92
CA LEU A 25 9.80 -18.35 19.13
C LEU A 25 9.05 -17.04 18.85
N SER A 26 7.74 -17.15 18.66
CA SER A 26 6.79 -16.10 19.06
C SER A 26 5.50 -16.77 19.55
N ALA A 27 5.04 -16.35 20.70
CA ALA A 27 4.14 -17.11 21.56
C ALA A 27 2.67 -16.72 21.35
N GLN A 28 1.95 -17.21 20.32
CA GLN A 28 0.51 -16.89 20.15
C GLN A 28 -0.28 -17.97 19.37
N ALA A 29 -1.18 -18.68 20.05
CA ALA A 29 -2.48 -19.28 19.64
C ALA A 29 -2.84 -19.81 18.21
N TYR A 30 -1.95 -20.43 17.43
CA TYR A 30 -2.32 -21.25 16.25
C TYR A 30 -2.10 -22.76 16.49
N ASP A 31 -2.76 -23.63 15.70
CA ASP A 31 -2.48 -25.08 15.71
C ASP A 31 -1.15 -25.34 14.99
N ARG A 32 -0.18 -25.90 15.73
CA ARG A 32 1.17 -26.12 15.21
C ARG A 32 1.19 -27.18 14.10
N ASP A 33 0.32 -28.17 14.18
CA ASP A 33 0.25 -29.23 13.17
C ASP A 33 -0.25 -28.63 11.84
N ASP A 34 -1.21 -27.70 11.91
CA ASP A 34 -1.71 -26.95 10.75
C ASP A 34 -0.62 -26.05 10.12
N LEU A 35 0.18 -25.37 10.93
CA LEU A 35 1.31 -24.59 10.40
C LEU A 35 2.34 -25.51 9.73
N GLU A 36 2.66 -26.64 10.33
CA GLU A 36 3.57 -27.63 9.74
C GLU A 36 3.01 -28.16 8.41
N ASP A 37 1.72 -28.48 8.35
CA ASP A 37 1.06 -28.93 7.12
C ASP A 37 1.09 -27.86 6.01
N LEU A 38 0.86 -26.58 6.35
CA LEU A 38 0.98 -25.47 5.40
C LEU A 38 2.41 -25.36 4.85
N LEU A 39 3.42 -25.37 5.71
CA LEU A 39 4.81 -25.12 5.32
C LEU A 39 5.41 -26.30 4.54
N ASP A 40 5.02 -27.53 4.87
CA ASP A 40 5.52 -28.73 4.19
C ASP A 40 4.80 -29.01 2.88
N ASN A 41 3.49 -28.75 2.82
CA ASN A 41 2.65 -29.15 1.69
C ASN A 41 2.15 -27.98 0.84
N ASN A 42 2.40 -26.73 1.25
CA ASN A 42 1.87 -25.52 0.63
C ASN A 42 0.33 -25.57 0.51
N SER A 43 -0.34 -26.20 1.49
CA SER A 43 -1.78 -26.44 1.48
C SER A 43 -2.26 -26.73 2.90
N CYS A 44 -3.20 -25.94 3.40
CA CYS A 44 -3.85 -26.12 4.69
C CYS A 44 -5.27 -25.54 4.66
N ARG A 45 -6.22 -26.32 4.10
CA ARG A 45 -7.62 -25.90 4.00
C ARG A 45 -8.34 -26.07 5.33
N ARG A 46 -9.15 -25.08 5.74
CA ARG A 46 -9.90 -25.07 7.02
C ARG A 46 -9.01 -25.18 8.26
N CYS A 47 -7.75 -24.80 8.14
CA CYS A 47 -6.78 -24.84 9.22
C CYS A 47 -6.95 -23.65 10.18
N ASP A 48 -6.51 -23.83 11.41
CA ASP A 48 -6.43 -22.80 12.45
C ASP A 48 -5.02 -22.23 12.52
N LEU A 49 -4.80 -21.14 11.78
CA LEU A 49 -3.54 -20.42 11.67
C LEU A 49 -3.60 -19.06 12.38
N ARG A 50 -4.43 -18.94 13.42
CA ARG A 50 -4.65 -17.67 14.12
C ARG A 50 -3.41 -17.18 14.86
N GLY A 51 -2.97 -15.96 14.58
CA GLY A 51 -1.74 -15.41 15.16
C GLY A 51 -0.48 -16.10 14.66
N ALA A 52 -0.55 -16.89 13.59
CA ALA A 52 0.60 -17.53 12.98
C ALA A 52 1.60 -16.48 12.49
N ASP A 53 2.87 -16.74 12.76
CA ASP A 53 4.00 -15.96 12.27
C ASP A 53 4.41 -16.51 10.90
N LEU A 54 3.98 -15.82 9.86
CA LEU A 54 4.18 -16.14 8.45
C LEU A 54 4.90 -14.97 7.73
N GLU A 55 5.62 -14.14 8.50
CA GLU A 55 6.39 -13.01 7.99
C GLU A 55 7.44 -13.53 6.98
N ASN A 56 7.55 -12.87 5.82
CA ASN A 56 8.49 -13.22 4.75
C ASN A 56 8.35 -14.65 4.18
N VAL A 57 7.25 -15.37 4.46
CA VAL A 57 7.07 -16.75 3.98
C VAL A 57 6.64 -16.77 2.51
N ASN A 58 7.15 -17.74 1.75
CA ASN A 58 6.74 -18.00 0.38
C ASN A 58 5.54 -18.97 0.36
N LEU A 59 4.35 -18.43 0.13
CA LEU A 59 3.07 -19.13 0.06
C LEU A 59 2.46 -19.04 -1.36
N ARG A 60 3.30 -18.97 -2.40
CA ARG A 60 2.86 -18.88 -3.79
C ARG A 60 2.00 -20.09 -4.15
N GLY A 61 0.79 -19.85 -4.63
CA GLY A 61 -0.15 -20.90 -4.99
C GLY A 61 -0.59 -21.76 -3.81
N ALA A 62 -0.38 -21.31 -2.56
CA ALA A 62 -0.81 -22.05 -1.39
C ALA A 62 -2.32 -22.23 -1.36
N ASP A 63 -2.78 -23.37 -0.86
CA ASP A 63 -4.20 -23.68 -0.75
C ASP A 63 -4.69 -23.48 0.69
N LEU A 64 -5.27 -22.32 0.95
CA LEU A 64 -5.73 -21.82 2.26
C LEU A 64 -7.25 -21.59 2.28
N GLU A 65 -7.99 -22.31 1.43
CA GLU A 65 -9.46 -22.29 1.38
C GLU A 65 -10.06 -22.49 2.79
N ASP A 66 -10.98 -21.62 3.20
CA ASP A 66 -11.63 -21.62 4.52
C ASP A 66 -10.67 -21.51 5.74
N ALA A 67 -9.38 -21.19 5.57
CA ALA A 67 -8.44 -21.11 6.69
C ALA A 67 -8.75 -19.93 7.63
N ASP A 68 -8.54 -20.12 8.94
CA ASP A 68 -8.65 -19.07 9.96
C ASP A 68 -7.27 -18.46 10.22
N LEU A 69 -7.00 -17.30 9.62
CA LEU A 69 -5.76 -16.53 9.68
C LEU A 69 -5.91 -15.25 10.52
N ARG A 70 -6.89 -15.21 11.44
CA ARG A 70 -7.08 -14.03 12.29
C ARG A 70 -5.83 -13.69 13.07
N ASP A 71 -5.52 -12.41 13.18
CA ASP A 71 -4.34 -11.90 13.89
C ASP A 71 -2.99 -12.44 13.35
N ALA A 72 -2.96 -13.16 12.22
CA ALA A 72 -1.72 -13.71 11.65
C ALA A 72 -0.81 -12.59 11.13
N ASP A 73 0.50 -12.80 11.25
CA ASP A 73 1.50 -11.93 10.68
C ASP A 73 1.96 -12.46 9.32
N LEU A 74 1.57 -11.77 8.25
CA LEU A 74 1.86 -12.08 6.85
C LEU A 74 2.63 -10.92 6.20
N GLU A 75 3.29 -10.07 7.00
CA GLU A 75 4.13 -8.98 6.47
C GLU A 75 5.22 -9.55 5.56
N ASP A 76 5.42 -8.90 4.40
CA ASP A 76 6.34 -9.34 3.33
C ASP A 76 6.08 -10.76 2.75
N ALA A 77 4.96 -11.42 3.07
CA ALA A 77 4.66 -12.75 2.56
C ALA A 77 4.36 -12.76 1.04
N ASP A 78 4.81 -13.80 0.33
CA ASP A 78 4.52 -13.98 -1.10
C ASP A 78 3.36 -14.97 -1.30
N LEU A 79 2.15 -14.43 -1.46
CA LEU A 79 0.90 -15.15 -1.62
C LEU A 79 0.42 -15.19 -3.08
N ARG A 80 1.33 -15.01 -4.06
CA ARG A 80 0.92 -14.92 -5.46
C ARG A 80 0.21 -16.17 -5.93
N GLY A 81 -0.99 -16.01 -6.47
CA GLY A 81 -1.85 -17.10 -6.93
C GLY A 81 -2.38 -18.01 -5.82
N ALA A 82 -2.23 -17.66 -4.53
CA ALA A 82 -2.76 -18.45 -3.43
C ALA A 82 -4.30 -18.50 -3.48
N ASN A 83 -4.87 -19.62 -3.06
CA ASN A 83 -6.30 -19.79 -2.86
C ASN A 83 -6.66 -19.44 -1.42
N LEU A 84 -7.31 -18.31 -1.21
CA LEU A 84 -7.81 -17.79 0.06
C LEU A 84 -9.36 -17.65 0.02
N GLU A 85 -10.03 -18.42 -0.85
CA GLU A 85 -11.51 -18.42 -0.92
C GLU A 85 -12.09 -18.78 0.46
N ASP A 86 -13.05 -17.98 0.92
CA ASP A 86 -13.69 -18.07 2.24
C ASP A 86 -12.76 -17.93 3.48
N ALA A 87 -11.47 -17.61 3.29
CA ALA A 87 -10.53 -17.48 4.40
C ALA A 87 -10.86 -16.30 5.33
N ASN A 88 -10.56 -16.44 6.62
CA ASN A 88 -10.78 -15.42 7.63
C ASN A 88 -9.46 -14.74 8.03
N LEU A 89 -9.24 -13.53 7.53
CA LEU A 89 -8.03 -12.71 7.73
C LEU A 89 -8.30 -11.49 8.61
N GLN A 90 -9.32 -11.52 9.49
CA GLN A 90 -9.60 -10.38 10.36
C GLN A 90 -8.38 -10.04 11.23
N ASP A 91 -8.09 -8.75 11.36
CA ASP A 91 -6.96 -8.23 12.15
C ASP A 91 -5.56 -8.71 11.69
N ALA A 92 -5.43 -9.42 10.56
CA ALA A 92 -4.15 -9.89 10.06
C ALA A 92 -3.24 -8.73 9.58
N ASN A 93 -1.93 -8.87 9.78
CA ASN A 93 -0.92 -7.97 9.24
C ASN A 93 -0.50 -8.47 7.84
N LEU A 94 -0.81 -7.72 6.78
CA LEU A 94 -0.48 -8.05 5.40
C LEU A 94 0.34 -6.93 4.74
N ARG A 95 1.11 -6.17 5.54
CA ARG A 95 1.95 -5.09 5.02
C ARG A 95 2.95 -5.64 4.03
N ASP A 96 3.15 -4.93 2.93
CA ASP A 96 4.09 -5.30 1.86
C ASP A 96 3.84 -6.70 1.22
N ALA A 97 2.74 -7.38 1.57
CA ALA A 97 2.44 -8.72 1.08
C ALA A 97 2.11 -8.72 -0.41
N ASN A 98 2.53 -9.77 -1.11
CA ASN A 98 2.29 -9.93 -2.54
C ASN A 98 1.14 -10.90 -2.81
N LEU A 99 -0.05 -10.35 -3.06
CA LEU A 99 -1.31 -11.06 -3.29
C LEU A 99 -1.70 -11.11 -4.77
N ARG A 100 -0.77 -10.86 -5.70
CA ARG A 100 -1.12 -10.83 -7.13
C ARG A 100 -1.67 -12.17 -7.58
N ASP A 101 -2.70 -12.12 -8.41
CA ASP A 101 -3.42 -13.31 -8.92
C ASP A 101 -4.07 -14.19 -7.83
N ALA A 102 -4.06 -13.80 -6.55
CA ALA A 102 -4.66 -14.59 -5.48
C ALA A 102 -6.19 -14.64 -5.59
N ASP A 103 -6.78 -15.73 -5.12
CA ASP A 103 -8.22 -15.90 -5.03
C ASP A 103 -8.69 -15.54 -3.62
N LEU A 104 -9.32 -14.38 -3.44
CA LEU A 104 -9.82 -13.88 -2.15
C LEU A 104 -11.35 -13.85 -2.12
N ARG A 105 -12.01 -14.61 -3.01
CA ARG A 105 -13.48 -14.63 -3.08
C ARG A 105 -14.07 -14.96 -1.72
N ASP A 106 -15.03 -14.15 -1.29
CA ASP A 106 -15.75 -14.30 -0.01
C ASP A 106 -14.87 -14.27 1.27
N ALA A 107 -13.57 -13.97 1.16
CA ALA A 107 -12.67 -13.82 2.30
C ALA A 107 -13.01 -12.63 3.22
N ASP A 108 -12.61 -12.72 4.48
CA ASP A 108 -12.83 -11.68 5.50
C ASP A 108 -11.54 -10.93 5.86
N LEU A 109 -11.35 -9.73 5.30
CA LEU A 109 -10.20 -8.85 5.56
C LEU A 109 -10.54 -7.68 6.50
N ARG A 110 -11.62 -7.77 7.29
CA ARG A 110 -12.01 -6.67 8.18
C ARG A 110 -10.91 -6.38 9.20
N ASP A 111 -10.66 -5.09 9.42
CA ASP A 111 -9.65 -4.59 10.37
C ASP A 111 -8.18 -5.00 10.07
N ALA A 112 -7.93 -5.74 8.98
CA ALA A 112 -6.59 -6.12 8.52
C ALA A 112 -5.74 -4.92 8.04
N ASP A 113 -4.43 -5.10 7.94
CA ASP A 113 -3.50 -4.08 7.47
C ASP A 113 -2.88 -4.44 6.11
N LEU A 114 -3.34 -3.80 5.03
CA LEU A 114 -2.90 -4.00 3.64
C LEU A 114 -2.03 -2.83 3.12
N ARG A 115 -1.46 -2.01 4.01
CA ARG A 115 -0.55 -0.94 3.57
C ARG A 115 0.59 -1.53 2.75
N ASP A 116 0.87 -0.92 1.60
CA ASP A 116 1.93 -1.33 0.69
C ASP A 116 1.75 -2.70 -0.01
N ALA A 117 0.66 -3.43 0.27
CA ALA A 117 0.36 -4.72 -0.36
C ALA A 117 0.02 -4.62 -1.86
N ASP A 118 0.32 -5.69 -2.62
CA ASP A 118 0.04 -5.76 -4.06
C ASP A 118 -1.04 -6.81 -4.38
N LEU A 119 -2.28 -6.36 -4.60
CA LEU A 119 -3.43 -7.20 -4.94
C LEU A 119 -3.79 -7.15 -6.45
N ARG A 120 -2.88 -6.70 -7.32
CA ARG A 120 -3.18 -6.64 -8.77
C ARG A 120 -3.59 -8.01 -9.29
N ASP A 121 -4.66 -8.03 -10.08
CA ASP A 121 -5.21 -9.24 -10.70
C ASP A 121 -5.82 -10.26 -9.69
N ALA A 122 -5.91 -9.91 -8.40
CA ALA A 122 -6.58 -10.75 -7.40
C ALA A 122 -8.10 -10.81 -7.62
N ARG A 123 -8.73 -11.92 -7.25
CA ARG A 123 -10.19 -12.09 -7.32
C ARG A 123 -10.83 -11.70 -6.00
N LEU A 124 -11.51 -10.56 -5.98
CA LEU A 124 -12.03 -9.94 -4.74
C LEU A 124 -13.55 -10.00 -4.58
N ARG A 125 -14.25 -10.78 -5.41
CA ARG A 125 -15.71 -10.82 -5.36
C ARG A 125 -16.16 -11.35 -3.99
N GLY A 126 -16.96 -10.55 -3.27
CA GLY A 126 -17.52 -10.97 -1.97
C GLY A 126 -16.61 -10.68 -0.78
N THR A 127 -15.34 -10.33 -1.03
CA THR A 127 -14.38 -10.00 0.02
C THR A 127 -14.86 -8.85 0.90
N ARG A 128 -14.63 -8.97 2.21
CA ARG A 128 -15.00 -7.99 3.23
C ARG A 128 -13.79 -7.13 3.63
N PHE A 129 -13.91 -5.80 3.47
CA PHE A 129 -12.82 -4.83 3.67
C PHE A 129 -13.17 -3.73 4.69
N GLU A 130 -14.18 -3.95 5.53
CA GLU A 130 -14.59 -2.97 6.53
C GLU A 130 -13.39 -2.67 7.46
N ASN A 131 -13.05 -1.39 7.62
CA ASN A 131 -11.91 -0.91 8.41
C ASN A 131 -10.52 -1.40 8.00
N THR A 132 -10.37 -2.07 6.85
CA THR A 132 -9.04 -2.47 6.36
C THR A 132 -8.16 -1.25 6.15
N ARG A 133 -6.93 -1.28 6.66
CA ARG A 133 -5.96 -0.19 6.51
C ARG A 133 -5.27 -0.32 5.15
N ILE A 134 -5.27 0.75 4.37
CA ILE A 134 -4.61 0.85 3.06
C ILE A 134 -3.89 2.20 2.96
N ASN A 135 -2.94 2.31 2.04
CA ASN A 135 -2.27 3.57 1.70
C ASN A 135 -2.14 3.71 0.17
N ASP A 136 -1.51 4.79 -0.28
CA ASP A 136 -1.36 5.09 -1.72
C ASP A 136 -0.47 4.10 -2.48
N ARG A 137 0.29 3.27 -1.77
CA ARG A 137 1.10 2.20 -2.34
C ARG A 137 0.36 0.86 -2.45
N THR A 138 -0.77 0.68 -1.76
CA THR A 138 -1.61 -0.50 -1.90
C THR A 138 -2.14 -0.57 -3.35
N ARG A 139 -1.88 -1.66 -4.06
CA ARG A 139 -2.27 -1.82 -5.47
C ARG A 139 -3.41 -2.82 -5.64
N GLY A 140 -4.26 -2.64 -6.66
CA GLY A 140 -5.25 -3.65 -7.06
C GLY A 140 -6.60 -3.59 -6.36
N LEU A 141 -6.87 -2.54 -5.58
CA LEU A 141 -8.18 -2.30 -4.93
C LEU A 141 -9.04 -1.21 -5.59
N ASP A 142 -8.52 -0.56 -6.64
CA ASP A 142 -9.14 0.63 -7.25
C ASP A 142 -10.56 0.35 -7.77
N ASP A 143 -10.79 -0.81 -8.40
CA ASP A 143 -12.08 -1.19 -8.98
C ASP A 143 -13.11 -1.67 -7.94
N TYR A 144 -12.67 -2.27 -6.82
CA TYR A 144 -13.57 -2.89 -5.85
C TYR A 144 -14.16 -1.90 -4.84
N LEU A 145 -13.36 -0.90 -4.45
CA LEU A 145 -13.82 0.18 -3.58
C LEU A 145 -14.78 1.16 -4.27
N ASP A 146 -14.98 1.02 -5.58
CA ASP A 146 -15.97 1.77 -6.34
C ASP A 146 -17.36 1.17 -6.30
N ASP A 147 -17.52 -0.14 -6.48
CA ASP A 147 -18.84 -0.79 -6.56
C ASP A 147 -19.56 -0.81 -5.20
N ARG A 148 -18.82 -0.99 -4.09
CA ARG A 148 -19.43 -0.89 -2.74
C ARG A 148 -19.87 0.52 -2.40
N ASN A 149 -19.05 1.52 -2.76
CA ASN A 149 -19.41 2.91 -2.50
C ASN A 149 -20.55 3.36 -3.41
N ASP A 150 -20.65 2.88 -4.64
CA ASP A 150 -21.77 3.26 -5.51
C ASP A 150 -23.11 2.62 -5.06
N ARG A 151 -23.07 1.48 -4.35
CA ARG A 151 -24.25 0.83 -3.75
C ARG A 151 -24.68 1.41 -2.40
N HIS A 152 -23.74 1.87 -1.56
CA HIS A 152 -24.08 2.63 -0.34
C HIS A 152 -24.44 4.09 -0.65
N ASN A 153 -23.76 4.72 -1.60
CA ASN A 153 -24.04 6.09 -2.04
C ASN A 153 -25.38 6.22 -2.79
N ARG A 154 -25.97 5.13 -3.32
CA ARG A 154 -27.36 5.18 -3.83
C ARG A 154 -28.45 5.19 -2.76
N ARG A 155 -28.13 4.85 -1.50
CA ARG A 155 -29.09 4.88 -0.38
C ARG A 155 -28.93 6.12 0.51
N ASP A 156 -27.75 6.75 0.52
CA ASP A 156 -27.46 7.93 1.33
C ASP A 156 -27.39 9.26 0.56
N ARG A 157 -27.61 9.24 -0.77
CA ARG A 157 -27.57 10.43 -1.67
C ARG A 157 -28.54 11.57 -1.36
N ASP A 158 -29.41 11.41 -0.36
CA ASP A 158 -30.39 12.43 0.02
C ASP A 158 -30.06 13.18 1.32
N ARG A 159 -28.91 12.93 1.98
CA ARG A 159 -28.51 13.69 3.17
C ARG A 159 -27.01 14.05 3.20
N ASP A 160 -26.74 15.29 2.77
CA ASP A 160 -25.56 16.13 3.02
C ASP A 160 -24.28 15.87 2.20
N ASP A 161 -24.38 16.07 0.88
CA ASP A 161 -23.28 16.10 -0.10
C ASP A 161 -22.50 17.45 -0.14
N SER A 162 -22.73 18.35 0.83
CA SER A 162 -22.07 19.67 0.83
C SER A 162 -20.72 19.64 1.55
N HIS A 163 -20.65 18.98 2.72
CA HIS A 163 -19.44 18.92 3.55
C HIS A 163 -18.32 18.07 2.93
N SER A 164 -18.65 16.91 2.34
CA SER A 164 -17.62 16.07 1.72
C SER A 164 -17.00 16.72 0.48
N ARG A 165 -17.77 17.52 -0.28
CA ARG A 165 -17.21 18.29 -1.41
C ARG A 165 -16.29 19.42 -0.95
N GLU A 166 -16.63 20.10 0.14
CA GLU A 166 -15.77 21.13 0.73
C GLU A 166 -14.44 20.53 1.19
N TYR A 167 -14.45 19.36 1.84
CA TYR A 167 -13.21 18.67 2.22
C TYR A 167 -12.41 18.17 1.02
N GLU A 168 -13.07 17.66 -0.03
CA GLU A 168 -12.39 17.28 -1.27
C GLU A 168 -11.68 18.48 -1.91
N ASP A 169 -12.37 19.62 -2.02
CA ASP A 169 -11.80 20.85 -2.57
C ASP A 169 -10.62 21.37 -1.74
N GLU A 170 -10.70 21.29 -0.40
CA GLU A 170 -9.61 21.70 0.50
C GLU A 170 -8.39 20.78 0.39
N VAL A 171 -8.58 19.46 0.33
CA VAL A 171 -7.48 18.50 0.13
C VAL A 171 -6.85 18.69 -1.24
N GLU A 172 -7.65 18.86 -2.29
CA GLU A 172 -7.14 19.14 -3.64
C GLU A 172 -6.33 20.45 -3.67
N ARG A 173 -6.79 21.48 -2.98
CA ARG A 173 -6.09 22.77 -2.87
C ARG A 173 -4.72 22.58 -2.22
N ILE A 174 -4.65 21.90 -1.07
CA ILE A 174 -3.38 21.63 -0.38
C ILE A 174 -2.43 20.82 -1.27
N TYR A 175 -2.93 19.81 -1.97
CA TYR A 175 -2.12 19.01 -2.91
C TYR A 175 -1.51 19.86 -4.02
N ARG A 176 -2.30 20.75 -4.63
CA ARG A 176 -1.80 21.66 -5.67
C ARG A 176 -0.80 22.66 -5.10
N GLU A 177 -1.02 23.17 -3.89
CA GLU A 177 -0.11 24.11 -3.23
C GLU A 177 1.22 23.45 -2.84
N VAL A 178 1.20 22.23 -2.30
CA VAL A 178 2.42 21.58 -1.80
C VAL A 178 3.15 20.85 -2.92
N LEU A 179 2.43 20.03 -3.70
CA LEU A 179 3.00 19.08 -4.66
C LEU A 179 2.80 19.49 -6.12
N GLY A 180 2.15 20.63 -6.40
CA GLY A 180 1.94 21.11 -7.77
C GLY A 180 1.05 20.22 -8.65
N ARG A 181 0.36 19.24 -8.05
CA ARG A 181 -0.48 18.26 -8.76
C ARG A 181 -1.78 18.00 -8.02
N ARG A 182 -2.74 17.37 -8.70
CA ARG A 182 -3.94 16.84 -8.03
C ARG A 182 -3.61 15.55 -7.29
N PRO A 183 -4.29 15.27 -6.17
CA PRO A 183 -4.16 13.99 -5.48
C PRO A 183 -4.63 12.85 -6.37
N GLU A 184 -4.02 11.69 -6.17
CA GLU A 184 -4.62 10.44 -6.61
C GLU A 184 -5.86 10.14 -5.78
N ARG A 185 -6.76 9.34 -6.33
CA ARG A 185 -8.10 9.18 -5.77
C ARG A 185 -8.10 8.56 -4.36
N ASN A 186 -7.14 7.70 -4.07
CA ASN A 186 -6.95 7.09 -2.74
C ASN A 186 -6.41 8.11 -1.73
N GLY A 187 -5.38 8.88 -2.11
CA GLY A 187 -4.85 9.97 -1.31
C GLY A 187 -5.89 11.02 -0.97
N LEU A 188 -6.70 11.44 -1.96
CA LEU A 188 -7.83 12.36 -1.75
C LEU A 188 -8.79 11.81 -0.68
N ARG A 189 -9.24 10.56 -0.83
CA ARG A 189 -10.18 9.92 0.10
C ARG A 189 -9.59 9.75 1.49
N ASN A 190 -8.31 9.40 1.61
CA ASN A 190 -7.66 9.21 2.91
C ASN A 190 -7.71 10.50 3.73
N TYR A 191 -7.28 11.61 3.13
CA TYR A 191 -7.26 12.90 3.82
C TYR A 191 -8.66 13.47 4.07
N VAL A 192 -9.63 13.26 3.16
CA VAL A 192 -11.03 13.64 3.40
C VAL A 192 -11.60 12.94 4.64
N ARG A 193 -11.33 11.64 4.83
CA ARG A 193 -11.79 10.92 6.04
C ARG A 193 -11.15 11.45 7.33
N LEU A 194 -9.90 11.94 7.27
CA LEU A 194 -9.26 12.55 8.42
C LEU A 194 -9.95 13.87 8.77
N LEU A 195 -10.26 14.71 7.78
CA LEU A 195 -11.03 15.94 7.98
C LEU A 195 -12.43 15.67 8.55
N GLU A 196 -13.12 14.64 8.05
CA GLU A 196 -14.41 14.18 8.58
C GLU A 196 -14.33 13.75 10.06
N ARG A 197 -13.16 13.30 10.52
CA ARG A 197 -12.88 12.94 11.92
C ARG A 197 -12.41 14.12 12.79
N GLY A 198 -12.33 15.33 12.21
CA GLY A 198 -11.94 16.55 12.90
C GLY A 198 -10.44 16.86 12.86
N GLU A 199 -9.69 16.21 11.97
CA GLU A 199 -8.28 16.56 11.73
C GLU A 199 -8.16 17.98 11.15
N SER A 200 -7.07 18.68 11.46
CA SER A 200 -6.87 20.06 10.98
C SER A 200 -6.23 20.09 9.59
N LEU A 201 -6.59 21.08 8.76
CA LEU A 201 -5.93 21.31 7.46
C LEU A 201 -4.41 21.48 7.57
N ASP A 202 -3.93 22.03 8.69
CA ASP A 202 -2.49 22.17 8.97
C ASP A 202 -1.80 20.82 9.20
N GLU A 203 -2.49 19.84 9.79
CA GLU A 203 -1.97 18.47 9.91
C GLU A 203 -1.98 17.76 8.55
N ILE A 204 -3.08 17.87 7.78
CA ILE A 204 -3.16 17.32 6.42
C ILE A 204 -2.00 17.86 5.55
N ARG A 205 -1.72 19.16 5.63
CA ARG A 205 -0.61 19.80 4.91
C ARG A 205 0.76 19.28 5.35
N ARG A 206 0.94 19.03 6.65
CA ARG A 206 2.18 18.44 7.19
C ARG A 206 2.35 17.00 6.74
N ASP A 207 1.29 16.20 6.74
CA ASP A 207 1.32 14.82 6.27
C ASP A 207 1.66 14.74 4.78
N ILE A 208 1.02 15.54 3.94
CA ILE A 208 1.33 15.62 2.50
C ILE A 208 2.79 16.05 2.29
N SER A 209 3.29 17.02 3.06
CA SER A 209 4.71 17.47 2.99
C SER A 209 5.71 16.37 3.37
N ARG A 210 5.30 15.41 4.20
CA ARG A 210 6.12 14.29 4.69
C ARG A 210 5.92 13.00 3.91
N SER A 211 4.96 13.00 3.00
CA SER A 211 4.52 11.80 2.33
C SER A 211 5.60 11.27 1.38
N ASP A 212 5.47 10.01 1.04
CA ASP A 212 6.37 9.37 0.10
C ASP A 212 6.24 9.97 -1.31
N GLU A 213 5.05 10.47 -1.67
CA GLU A 213 4.82 11.23 -2.91
C GLU A 213 5.67 12.51 -2.96
N ALA A 214 5.78 13.23 -1.84
CA ALA A 214 6.64 14.42 -1.75
C ALA A 214 8.11 14.03 -1.92
N ARG A 215 8.53 12.92 -1.31
CA ARG A 215 9.89 12.38 -1.43
C ARG A 215 10.22 11.99 -2.86
N ASP A 216 9.32 11.31 -3.54
CA ASP A 216 9.51 10.86 -4.92
C ASP A 216 9.60 12.04 -5.90
N LEU A 217 8.79 13.08 -5.71
CA LEU A 217 8.88 14.32 -6.49
C LEU A 217 10.21 15.04 -6.25
N ILE A 218 10.68 15.14 -5.01
CA ILE A 218 11.99 15.71 -4.69
C ILE A 218 13.12 14.89 -5.34
N ASN A 219 13.07 13.57 -5.25
CA ASN A 219 14.04 12.70 -5.92
C ASN A 219 14.01 12.86 -7.45
N GLN A 220 12.84 13.03 -8.04
CA GLN A 220 12.72 13.31 -9.47
C GLN A 220 13.39 14.65 -9.84
N ILE A 221 13.19 15.70 -9.06
CA ILE A 221 13.86 17.00 -9.26
C ILE A 221 15.38 16.84 -9.14
N TYR A 222 15.86 16.17 -8.09
CA TYR A 222 17.28 15.87 -7.91
C TYR A 222 17.87 15.11 -9.10
N ARG A 223 17.17 14.08 -9.62
CA ARG A 223 17.64 13.34 -10.80
C ARG A 223 17.71 14.23 -12.04
N ASN A 224 16.72 15.10 -12.25
CA ASN A 224 16.70 16.01 -13.39
C ASN A 224 17.81 17.07 -13.31
N VAL A 225 17.96 17.71 -12.14
CA VAL A 225 18.85 18.86 -11.95
C VAL A 225 20.28 18.45 -11.61
N LEU A 226 20.47 17.40 -10.80
CA LEU A 226 21.76 16.98 -10.26
C LEU A 226 22.21 15.60 -10.76
N GLY A 227 21.30 14.75 -11.25
CA GLY A 227 21.65 13.46 -11.87
C GLY A 227 21.84 12.33 -10.86
N ARG A 228 21.29 12.50 -9.66
CA ARG A 228 21.30 11.56 -8.54
C ARG A 228 20.01 11.70 -7.76
N ASP A 229 19.69 10.76 -6.89
CA ASP A 229 18.63 10.96 -5.90
C ASP A 229 19.10 11.88 -4.76
N ALA A 230 18.13 12.42 -4.00
CA ALA A 230 18.43 13.15 -2.80
C ALA A 230 19.02 12.22 -1.74
N ASP A 231 20.07 12.67 -1.06
CA ASP A 231 20.54 12.02 0.15
C ASP A 231 19.61 12.37 1.34
N ASN A 232 19.87 11.77 2.50
CA ASN A 232 19.04 11.97 3.69
C ASN A 232 18.98 13.43 4.15
N ASP A 233 20.06 14.20 3.96
CA ASP A 233 20.09 15.60 4.35
C ASP A 233 19.35 16.48 3.34
N GLY A 234 19.48 16.18 2.04
CA GLY A 234 18.71 16.81 0.97
C GLY A 234 17.21 16.61 1.11
N TRP A 235 16.77 15.38 1.40
CA TRP A 235 15.37 15.09 1.72
C TRP A 235 14.91 15.83 2.97
N ARG A 236 15.66 15.74 4.08
CA ARG A 236 15.30 16.42 5.32
C ARG A 236 15.13 17.92 5.11
N HIS A 237 16.07 18.55 4.40
CA HIS A 237 16.06 19.97 4.11
C HIS A 237 14.81 20.39 3.33
N TYR A 238 14.52 19.74 2.20
CA TYR A 238 13.40 20.17 1.36
C TYR A 238 12.04 19.76 1.92
N ARG A 239 11.95 18.66 2.67
CA ARG A 239 10.76 18.33 3.47
C ARG A 239 10.45 19.43 4.48
N GLU A 240 11.44 19.92 5.23
CA GLU A 240 11.26 21.05 6.15
C GLU A 240 10.78 22.31 5.42
N LYS A 241 11.27 22.56 4.20
CA LYS A 241 10.80 23.68 3.39
C LYS A 241 9.35 23.53 2.92
N LEU A 242 8.92 22.32 2.53
CA LEU A 242 7.51 22.05 2.23
C LEU A 242 6.62 22.28 3.48
N GLU A 243 7.07 21.83 4.66
CA GLU A 243 6.37 22.08 5.93
C GLU A 243 6.30 23.59 6.28
N GLU A 244 7.36 24.36 6.00
CA GLU A 244 7.39 25.83 6.07
C GLU A 244 6.53 26.52 4.98
N GLY A 245 5.96 25.74 4.07
CA GLY A 245 5.02 26.17 3.06
C GLY A 245 5.59 26.56 1.72
N TRP A 246 6.77 26.04 1.38
CA TRP A 246 7.22 26.04 -0.01
C TRP A 246 6.36 25.10 -0.84
N ASP A 247 6.09 25.51 -2.07
CA ASP A 247 5.58 24.62 -3.11
C ASP A 247 6.74 23.86 -3.78
N ILE A 248 6.41 22.77 -4.48
CA ILE A 248 7.39 21.93 -5.17
C ILE A 248 8.17 22.71 -6.26
N ASP A 249 7.56 23.71 -6.90
CA ASP A 249 8.22 24.53 -7.91
C ASP A 249 9.31 25.42 -7.30
N ARG A 250 9.10 25.89 -6.06
CA ARG A 250 10.07 26.67 -5.30
C ARG A 250 11.22 25.81 -4.86
N VAL A 251 10.95 24.57 -4.45
CA VAL A 251 11.99 23.56 -4.21
C VAL A 251 12.83 23.34 -5.46
N GLN A 252 12.20 23.14 -6.62
CA GLN A 252 12.91 22.97 -7.89
C GLN A 252 13.82 24.17 -8.21
N ARG A 253 13.29 25.39 -8.15
CA ARG A 253 14.07 26.61 -8.41
C ARG A 253 15.27 26.77 -7.48
N ASP A 254 15.15 26.32 -6.23
CA ASP A 254 16.24 26.39 -5.25
C ASP A 254 17.35 25.39 -5.59
N ILE A 255 16.98 24.14 -5.91
CA ILE A 255 17.94 23.11 -6.35
C ILE A 255 18.65 23.54 -7.63
N GLU A 256 17.94 24.10 -8.62
CA GLU A 256 18.51 24.63 -9.86
C GLU A 256 19.54 25.76 -9.64
N ARG A 257 19.37 26.54 -8.56
CA ARG A 257 20.25 27.67 -8.22
C ARG A 257 21.36 27.30 -7.25
N SER A 258 21.35 26.06 -6.73
CA SER A 258 22.35 25.55 -5.79
C SER A 258 23.76 25.61 -6.38
N ASP A 259 24.76 25.73 -5.51
CA ASP A 259 26.16 25.69 -5.92
C ASP A 259 26.55 24.32 -6.50
N GLU A 260 25.85 23.25 -6.11
CA GLU A 260 26.00 21.91 -6.68
C GLU A 260 25.56 21.89 -8.16
N ALA A 261 24.37 22.42 -8.48
CA ALA A 261 23.88 22.52 -9.84
C ALA A 261 24.82 23.35 -10.74
N ARG A 262 25.28 24.50 -10.25
CA ARG A 262 26.27 25.35 -10.95
C ARG A 262 27.60 24.63 -11.20
N SER A 263 28.03 23.82 -10.25
CA SER A 263 29.27 23.04 -10.37
C SER A 263 29.14 21.90 -11.38
N ARG A 264 27.94 21.32 -11.54
CA ARG A 264 27.65 20.30 -12.55
C ARG A 264 27.66 20.89 -13.96
N ASP A 265 26.98 22.01 -14.16
CA ASP A 265 26.88 22.67 -15.47
C ASP A 265 28.27 23.08 -16.01
N ARG A 266 29.16 23.54 -15.12
CA ARG A 266 30.56 23.82 -15.46
C ARG A 266 31.38 22.59 -15.85
N ARG A 267 31.05 21.40 -15.34
CA ARG A 267 31.75 20.15 -15.67
C ARG A 267 31.22 19.50 -16.96
N PHE A 268 29.96 19.76 -17.31
CA PHE A 268 29.29 19.15 -18.46
C PHE A 268 28.49 20.18 -19.27
N PRO A 269 29.16 21.10 -19.99
CA PRO A 269 28.50 22.10 -20.80
C PRO A 269 27.81 21.43 -22.01
N GLY A 270 26.47 21.35 -22.00
CA GLY A 270 25.67 20.79 -23.09
C GLY A 270 24.63 19.72 -22.69
N GLY A 271 24.57 19.32 -21.42
CA GLY A 271 23.46 18.52 -20.88
C GLY A 271 22.21 19.37 -20.69
N GLY A 272 21.63 19.86 -21.80
CA GLY A 272 20.46 20.72 -21.78
C GLY A 272 19.30 20.10 -20.99
N VAL A 273 18.72 20.90 -20.10
CA VAL A 273 17.42 20.61 -19.48
C VAL A 273 16.43 20.48 -20.63
N ALA A 274 15.92 19.28 -20.88
CA ALA A 274 14.82 19.10 -21.81
C ALA A 274 13.60 19.85 -21.24
N PRO A 275 13.01 20.82 -21.95
CA PRO A 275 11.74 21.37 -21.53
C PRO A 275 10.68 20.27 -21.69
N LEU A 276 10.00 19.92 -20.61
CA LEU A 276 8.77 19.12 -20.68
C LEU A 276 7.56 20.06 -20.86
N PRO A 277 6.44 19.55 -21.43
CA PRO A 277 5.56 20.31 -22.30
C PRO A 277 4.83 21.41 -21.55
N GLU A 278 4.68 22.56 -22.22
CA GLU A 278 3.76 23.60 -21.78
C GLU A 278 2.40 22.97 -21.46
N SER A 279 1.86 23.34 -20.29
CA SER A 279 0.50 23.04 -19.89
C SER A 279 -0.44 23.48 -21.00
N GLY A 280 -0.87 22.51 -21.82
CA GLY A 280 -1.75 22.73 -22.95
C GLY A 280 -3.10 23.23 -22.46
N ASP A 281 -3.29 24.53 -22.51
CA ASP A 281 -4.57 25.20 -22.54
C ASP A 281 -5.28 24.81 -23.86
N ARG A 282 -5.84 23.60 -23.89
CA ARG A 282 -6.75 23.15 -24.96
C ARG A 282 -8.16 23.44 -24.49
N ASP A 283 -8.59 24.69 -24.59
CA ASP A 283 -10.00 25.03 -24.80
C ASP A 283 -10.13 26.48 -25.26
N ARG A 284 -9.73 26.72 -26.50
CA ARG A 284 -10.16 27.89 -27.27
C ARG A 284 -9.86 27.67 -28.75
N GLN A 285 -10.78 26.98 -29.44
CA GLN A 285 -11.32 27.51 -30.69
C GLN A 285 -12.49 26.67 -31.22
N ARG A 286 -13.49 27.44 -31.67
CA ARG A 286 -14.43 27.20 -32.78
C ARG A 286 -15.77 26.56 -32.42
N ILE A 287 -16.77 27.43 -32.22
CA ILE A 287 -17.94 27.49 -33.10
C ILE A 287 -18.31 28.98 -33.30
N GLU A 288 -17.90 29.55 -34.43
CA GLU A 288 -18.64 30.65 -35.08
C GLU A 288 -19.36 30.01 -36.28
N LEU A 289 -20.67 30.26 -36.36
CA LEU A 289 -21.49 30.14 -37.56
C LEU A 289 -21.44 31.48 -38.31
#